data_AF-A0A521PU70-F1
#
_entry.id   AF-A0A521PU70-F1
#
_cell.length_a   1.000
_cell.length_b   1.000
_cell.length_c   1.000
_cell.angle_alpha   90.00
_cell.angle_beta   90.00
_cell.angle_gamma   90.00
#
_symmetry.space_group_name_H-M   'P 1'
#
loop_
_entity.id
_entity.type
_entity.pdbx_description
1 polymer ?
#
loop_
_entity_poly.entity_id
_entity_poly.type
_entity_poly.pdbx_seq_one_letter_code
_entity_poly.pdbx_strand_id
1 'polypeptide(L)'
;MTLELGLLAAAVVVPSLLIAVTPRRWTGRAMLGWVVSPLIAYVGVVAWEGLTRPAQTISAQNFLLGFSLLSAIFIVPWGLACAAGFAIGFGLRPLIRRPGSGAGPTLQGRTPPAGPSSRAPAPETPPPSLPPDVSPDAAEWRPAHVGFENDGLEIGGLGVWTHTWRAVDAAPLHLAHPAHPDETHRFRVQEIVEGSNLVRFAVSEVSNGVWGFYVPRYDVVEAWGSSADGSLRYEHRKREHAERKEEAPASWAVLLDAATGHVLADGSAWTESRISGNADGSLFLRLRDDPGETLFRIDPTARTYRNQGEPRGDFPLLTLPDAIEHARREGARPGPGARYRHISPDGAIRVDSEAVEWGNSHWVHTPRVIDTASGRVLLDLWNTDWDATVSWSGPRRVSLDFSRYHFSGDLTIELDLANESYRITREPGGDAELPSGPLAEAASAMEASGRRVAAFAAGHGAARPVWDDGKPGPFAALRTALVILVTAAVLIAAATWLSMTTGSQPPGRPKVLRSIPSAPVAPARPKVQAEPIRDPGEPGATR
;
A
#
# COMPACT_ATOMS: atom_id res chain seq x y z
N MET A 1 11.60 -45.65 -28.46
CA MET A 1 11.70 -46.03 -27.03
C MET A 1 12.37 -44.95 -26.16
N THR A 2 13.54 -44.43 -26.52
CA THR A 2 14.25 -43.39 -25.70
C THR A 2 13.50 -42.05 -25.60
N LEU A 3 12.78 -41.64 -26.66
CA LEU A 3 12.02 -40.38 -26.69
C LEU A 3 10.77 -40.40 -25.78
N GLU A 4 10.03 -41.51 -25.78
CA GLU A 4 8.81 -41.67 -24.98
C GLU A 4 9.11 -41.71 -23.48
N LEU A 5 10.22 -42.36 -23.10
CA LEU A 5 10.73 -42.35 -21.72
C LEU A 5 11.15 -40.94 -21.28
N GLY A 6 11.71 -40.13 -22.17
CA GLY A 6 12.09 -38.74 -21.89
C GLY A 6 10.88 -37.83 -21.61
N LEU A 7 9.82 -37.97 -22.40
CA LEU A 7 8.58 -37.20 -22.22
C LEU A 7 7.84 -37.59 -20.93
N LEU A 8 7.75 -38.88 -20.63
CA LEU A 8 7.16 -39.35 -19.38
C LEU A 8 7.99 -38.93 -18.16
N ALA A 9 9.32 -38.97 -18.24
CA ALA A 9 10.19 -38.49 -17.18
C ALA A 9 10.02 -36.98 -16.97
N ALA A 10 9.96 -36.18 -18.03
CA ALA A 10 9.75 -34.73 -17.94
C ALA A 10 8.37 -34.40 -17.32
N ALA A 11 7.33 -35.14 -17.66
CA ALA A 11 5.98 -34.97 -17.13
C ALA A 11 5.86 -35.24 -15.62
N VAL A 12 6.83 -35.93 -15.01
CA VAL A 12 6.88 -36.19 -13.56
C VAL A 12 7.89 -35.28 -12.87
N VAL A 13 9.09 -35.11 -13.43
CA VAL A 13 10.20 -34.35 -12.82
C VAL A 13 9.89 -32.86 -12.75
N VAL A 14 9.33 -32.27 -13.81
CA VAL A 14 9.05 -30.84 -13.85
C VAL A 14 8.00 -30.43 -12.81
N PRO A 15 6.82 -31.09 -12.70
CA PRO A 15 5.88 -30.77 -11.62
C PRO A 15 6.44 -31.04 -10.22
N SER A 16 7.32 -32.04 -10.05
CA SER A 16 8.00 -32.29 -8.77
C SER A 16 8.87 -31.10 -8.34
N LEU A 17 9.71 -30.58 -9.24
CA LEU A 17 10.56 -29.43 -8.99
C LEU A 17 9.74 -28.14 -8.80
N LEU A 18 8.67 -27.98 -9.58
CA LEU A 18 7.75 -26.85 -9.46
C LEU A 18 7.21 -26.74 -8.03
N ILE A 19 6.75 -27.83 -7.41
CA ILE A 19 6.22 -27.83 -6.03
C ILE A 19 7.31 -27.65 -4.98
N ALA A 20 8.47 -28.27 -5.20
CA ALA A 20 9.60 -28.18 -4.27
C ALA A 20 10.10 -26.74 -4.10
N VAL A 21 10.14 -25.97 -5.20
CA VAL A 21 10.75 -24.63 -5.22
C VAL A 21 9.72 -23.50 -5.04
N THR A 22 8.46 -23.69 -5.47
CA THR A 22 7.45 -22.63 -5.44
C THR A 22 7.06 -22.22 -4.01
N PRO A 23 7.04 -20.92 -3.66
CA PRO A 23 6.56 -20.44 -2.36
C PRO A 23 5.12 -20.87 -2.07
N ARG A 24 4.78 -21.10 -0.80
CA ARG A 24 3.50 -21.70 -0.39
C ARG A 24 2.27 -20.94 -0.91
N ARG A 25 2.34 -19.60 -0.92
CA ARG A 25 1.30 -18.71 -1.43
C ARG A 25 1.03 -18.84 -2.94
N TRP A 26 1.98 -19.37 -3.72
CA TRP A 26 1.87 -19.53 -5.17
C TRP A 26 1.65 -20.99 -5.61
N THR A 27 1.79 -21.96 -4.69
CA THR A 27 1.77 -23.40 -5.03
C THR A 27 0.47 -23.80 -5.75
N GLY A 28 -0.69 -23.36 -5.27
CA GLY A 28 -1.98 -23.70 -5.90
C GLY A 28 -2.12 -23.17 -7.34
N ARG A 29 -1.69 -21.93 -7.59
CA ARG A 29 -1.73 -21.30 -8.93
C ARG A 29 -0.77 -22.00 -9.90
N ALA A 30 0.44 -22.35 -9.44
CA ALA A 30 1.41 -23.07 -10.24
C ALA A 30 0.93 -24.49 -10.60
N MET A 31 0.29 -25.20 -9.66
CA MET A 31 -0.33 -26.50 -9.92
C MET A 31 -1.42 -26.40 -10.98
N LEU A 32 -2.35 -25.45 -10.82
CA LEU A 32 -3.45 -25.26 -11.76
C LEU A 32 -2.95 -24.92 -13.16
N GLY A 33 -2.00 -23.98 -13.27
CA GLY A 33 -1.41 -23.60 -14.55
C GLY A 33 -0.74 -24.77 -15.28
N TRP A 34 -0.03 -25.63 -14.54
CA TRP A 34 0.64 -26.80 -15.12
C TRP A 34 -0.35 -27.89 -15.54
N VAL A 35 -1.35 -28.19 -14.71
CA VAL A 35 -2.39 -29.20 -15.03
C VAL A 35 -3.19 -28.80 -16.27
N VAL A 36 -3.51 -27.51 -16.43
CA VAL A 36 -4.35 -27.01 -17.54
C VAL A 36 -3.53 -26.74 -18.82
N SER A 37 -2.20 -26.78 -18.76
CA SER A 37 -1.32 -26.46 -19.90
C SER A 37 -1.59 -27.25 -21.19
N PRO A 38 -1.92 -28.57 -21.19
CA PRO A 38 -2.22 -29.27 -22.44
C PRO A 38 -3.54 -28.80 -23.06
N LEU A 39 -4.51 -28.40 -22.22
CA LEU A 39 -5.78 -27.87 -22.69
C LEU A 39 -5.58 -26.51 -23.36
N ILE A 40 -4.75 -25.65 -22.79
CA ILE A 40 -4.38 -24.35 -23.39
C ILE A 40 -3.67 -24.57 -24.73
N ALA A 41 -2.72 -25.50 -24.79
CA ALA A 41 -2.02 -25.84 -26.03
C ALA A 41 -2.99 -26.37 -27.10
N TYR A 42 -3.94 -27.23 -26.72
CA TYR A 42 -4.97 -27.73 -27.62
C TYR A 42 -5.85 -26.62 -28.20
N VAL A 43 -6.38 -25.74 -27.34
CA VAL A 43 -7.18 -24.58 -27.77
C VAL A 43 -6.38 -23.67 -28.69
N GLY A 44 -5.10 -23.43 -28.38
CA GLY A 44 -4.19 -22.65 -29.22
C GLY A 44 -4.00 -23.25 -30.61
N VAL A 45 -3.82 -24.56 -30.72
CA VAL A 45 -3.70 -25.26 -32.01
C VAL A 45 -5.00 -25.19 -32.81
N VAL A 46 -6.16 -25.37 -32.17
CA VAL A 46 -7.46 -25.28 -32.85
C VAL A 46 -7.71 -23.86 -33.36
N ALA A 47 -7.44 -22.84 -32.54
CA ALA A 47 -7.57 -21.44 -32.94
C ALA A 47 -6.61 -21.10 -34.11
N TRP A 48 -5.38 -21.60 -34.05
CA TRP A 48 -4.38 -21.42 -35.12
C TRP A 48 -4.81 -22.06 -36.44
N GLU A 49 -5.30 -23.30 -36.42
CA GLU A 49 -5.83 -23.97 -37.62
C GLU A 49 -7.06 -23.24 -38.18
N GLY A 50 -7.97 -22.77 -37.31
CA GLY A 50 -9.12 -21.97 -37.72
C GLY A 50 -8.73 -20.65 -38.41
N LEU A 51 -7.69 -19.98 -37.92
CA LEU A 51 -7.16 -18.74 -38.50
C LEU A 51 -6.42 -18.97 -39.81
N THR A 52 -5.67 -20.06 -39.93
CA THR A 52 -4.82 -20.34 -41.09
C THR A 52 -5.55 -21.08 -42.21
N ARG A 53 -6.68 -21.74 -41.93
CA ARG A 53 -7.47 -22.51 -42.91
C ARG A 53 -8.98 -22.21 -42.85
N PRO A 54 -9.40 -20.97 -43.15
CA PRO A 54 -10.79 -20.53 -42.99
C PRO A 54 -11.81 -21.27 -43.89
N ALA A 55 -11.34 -21.96 -44.95
CA ALA A 55 -12.21 -22.72 -45.86
C ALA A 55 -12.64 -24.09 -45.31
N GLN A 56 -12.02 -24.58 -44.23
CA GLN A 56 -12.43 -25.81 -43.55
C GLN A 56 -13.26 -25.46 -42.31
N THR A 57 -14.58 -25.53 -42.44
CA THR A 57 -15.46 -25.45 -41.27
C THR A 57 -15.27 -26.71 -40.44
N ILE A 58 -14.60 -26.57 -39.28
CA ILE A 58 -14.48 -27.65 -38.31
C ILE A 58 -15.90 -27.92 -37.79
N SER A 59 -16.48 -29.06 -38.16
CA SER A 59 -17.79 -29.44 -37.64
C SER A 59 -17.69 -29.65 -36.12
N ALA A 60 -18.73 -29.26 -35.38
CA ALA A 60 -18.77 -29.45 -33.93
C ALA A 60 -18.56 -30.92 -33.52
N GLN A 61 -18.98 -31.86 -34.38
CA GLN A 61 -18.81 -33.29 -34.16
C GLN A 61 -17.35 -33.74 -34.31
N ASN A 62 -16.61 -33.21 -35.30
CA ASN A 62 -15.18 -33.49 -35.45
C ASN A 62 -14.35 -32.84 -34.34
N PHE A 63 -14.77 -31.67 -33.86
CA PHE A 63 -14.16 -31.05 -32.69
C PHE A 63 -14.34 -31.90 -31.43
N LEU A 64 -15.56 -32.36 -31.14
CA LEU A 64 -15.84 -33.22 -29.98
C LEU A 64 -15.13 -34.57 -30.04
N LEU A 65 -15.06 -35.19 -31.23
CA LEU A 65 -14.32 -36.43 -31.45
C LEU A 65 -12.81 -36.23 -31.29
N GLY A 66 -12.26 -35.15 -31.86
CA GLY A 66 -10.85 -34.80 -31.69
C GLY A 66 -10.50 -34.50 -30.23
N PHE A 67 -11.37 -33.78 -29.53
CA PHE A 67 -11.21 -33.49 -28.11
C PHE A 67 -11.25 -34.77 -27.25
N SER A 68 -12.18 -35.69 -27.52
CA SER A 68 -12.29 -36.92 -26.72
C SER A 68 -11.08 -37.85 -26.90
N LEU A 69 -10.60 -38.01 -28.13
CA LEU A 69 -9.37 -38.76 -28.44
C LEU A 69 -8.14 -38.13 -27.78
N LEU A 70 -8.00 -36.81 -27.90
CA LEU A 70 -6.87 -36.09 -27.31
C LEU A 70 -6.93 -36.08 -25.78
N SER A 71 -8.14 -36.05 -25.21
CA SER A 71 -8.36 -36.17 -23.77
C SER A 71 -7.93 -37.54 -23.23
N ALA A 72 -8.28 -38.61 -23.93
CA ALA A 72 -7.93 -39.97 -23.53
C ALA A 72 -6.42 -40.24 -23.65
N ILE A 73 -5.78 -39.73 -24.70
CA ILE A 73 -4.36 -40.02 -25.00
C ILE A 73 -3.42 -39.08 -24.24
N PHE A 74 -3.78 -37.81 -24.07
CA PHE A 74 -2.87 -36.80 -23.52
C PHE A 74 -3.33 -36.25 -22.18
N ILE A 75 -4.60 -35.86 -22.02
CA ILE A 75 -5.05 -35.16 -20.79
C ILE A 75 -5.07 -36.11 -19.60
N VAL A 76 -5.61 -37.33 -19.74
CA VAL A 76 -5.68 -38.29 -18.63
C VAL A 76 -4.28 -38.75 -18.18
N PRO A 77 -3.38 -39.21 -19.08
CA PRO A 77 -2.02 -39.58 -18.67
C PRO A 77 -1.22 -38.39 -18.11
N TRP A 78 -1.41 -37.18 -18.65
CA TRP A 78 -0.80 -35.96 -18.12
C TRP A 78 -1.28 -35.64 -16.70
N GLY A 79 -2.58 -35.73 -16.45
CA GLY A 79 -3.16 -35.51 -15.13
C GLY A 79 -2.58 -36.48 -14.09
N LEU A 80 -2.45 -37.76 -14.45
CA LEU A 80 -1.84 -38.78 -13.60
C LEU A 80 -0.35 -38.53 -13.34
N ALA A 81 0.42 -38.16 -14.38
CA ALA A 81 1.83 -37.81 -14.26
C ALA A 81 2.05 -36.56 -13.38
N CYS A 82 1.19 -35.55 -13.53
CA CYS A 82 1.20 -34.35 -12.70
C CYS A 82 0.88 -34.67 -11.23
N ALA A 83 -0.14 -35.49 -10.98
CA ALA A 83 -0.49 -35.91 -9.62
C ALA A 83 0.68 -36.65 -8.93
N ALA A 84 1.34 -37.57 -9.65
CA ALA A 84 2.53 -38.26 -9.16
C ALA A 84 3.68 -37.29 -8.89
N GLY A 85 3.98 -36.37 -9.83
CA GLY A 85 5.02 -35.37 -9.66
C GLY A 85 4.76 -34.41 -8.50
N PHE A 86 3.52 -33.96 -8.32
CA PHE A 86 3.17 -33.10 -7.18
C PHE A 86 3.33 -33.83 -5.85
N ALA A 87 2.91 -35.11 -5.76
CA ALA A 87 3.08 -35.90 -4.55
C ALA A 87 4.57 -36.04 -4.17
N ILE A 88 5.43 -36.32 -5.16
CA ILE A 88 6.89 -36.37 -4.98
C ILE A 88 7.43 -35.00 -4.53
N GLY A 89 7.01 -33.92 -5.19
CA GLY A 89 7.43 -32.56 -4.84
C GLY A 89 7.05 -32.15 -3.42
N PHE A 90 5.87 -32.53 -2.93
CA PHE A 90 5.47 -32.31 -1.53
C PHE A 90 6.35 -33.09 -0.55
N GLY A 91 6.73 -34.33 -0.88
CA GLY A 91 7.64 -35.14 -0.06
C GLY A 91 9.09 -34.62 -0.05
N LEU A 92 9.56 -34.05 -1.17
CA LEU A 92 10.90 -33.46 -1.27
C LEU A 92 11.01 -32.07 -0.62
N ARG A 93 9.90 -31.35 -0.50
CA ARG A 93 9.85 -29.99 0.04
C ARG A 93 10.50 -29.84 1.43
N PRO A 94 10.25 -30.70 2.43
CA PRO A 94 10.94 -30.61 3.73
C PRO A 94 12.43 -30.99 3.68
N LEU A 95 12.87 -31.74 2.67
CA LEU A 95 14.30 -32.08 2.49
C LEU A 95 15.08 -30.93 1.84
N ILE A 96 14.46 -30.23 0.89
CA ILE A 96 15.07 -29.12 0.16
C ILE A 96 15.05 -27.84 1.01
N ARG A 97 13.99 -27.64 1.79
CA ARG A 97 13.95 -26.59 2.82
C ARG A 97 14.63 -27.15 4.06
N ARG A 98 15.96 -27.03 4.12
CA ARG A 98 16.72 -27.31 5.35
C ARG A 98 15.96 -26.72 6.55
N PRO A 99 15.75 -27.49 7.63
CA PRO A 99 15.23 -26.91 8.86
C PRO A 99 16.15 -25.75 9.24
N GLY A 100 15.57 -24.55 9.30
CA GLY A 100 16.26 -23.38 9.80
C GLY A 100 16.92 -23.76 11.11
N SER A 101 18.24 -23.71 11.10
CA SER A 101 19.07 -24.04 12.24
C SER A 101 18.75 -23.06 13.36
N GLY A 102 18.47 -23.60 14.54
CA GLY A 102 18.66 -22.90 15.79
C GLY A 102 17.46 -22.12 16.31
N ALA A 103 16.69 -22.77 17.18
CA ALA A 103 16.39 -22.14 18.46
C ALA A 103 17.72 -21.61 19.02
N GLY A 104 17.85 -20.29 19.11
CA GLY A 104 19.00 -19.67 19.76
C GLY A 104 19.13 -20.19 21.19
N PRO A 105 20.36 -20.38 21.71
CA PRO A 105 20.56 -20.80 23.08
C PRO A 105 19.89 -19.80 24.01
N THR A 106 18.98 -20.28 24.85
CA THR A 106 18.41 -19.53 25.96
C THR A 106 19.56 -19.08 26.85
N LEU A 107 19.93 -17.80 26.79
CA LEU A 107 20.89 -17.20 27.71
C LEU A 107 20.25 -17.14 29.10
N GLN A 108 20.48 -18.19 29.87
CA GLN A 108 20.27 -18.19 31.32
C GLN A 108 21.26 -17.24 31.99
N GLY A 109 20.70 -16.22 32.66
CA GLY A 109 21.18 -15.72 33.94
C GLY A 109 22.56 -15.07 33.98
N ARG A 110 22.62 -13.75 33.77
CA ARG A 110 23.69 -12.92 34.34
C ARG A 110 23.10 -11.73 35.08
N THR A 111 23.11 -11.81 36.40
CA THR A 111 22.74 -10.73 37.32
C THR A 111 23.69 -9.55 37.13
N PRO A 112 23.20 -8.32 36.89
CA PRO A 112 24.07 -7.14 36.84
C PRO A 112 24.51 -6.74 38.27
N PRO A 113 25.76 -6.28 38.47
CA PRO A 113 26.20 -5.75 39.75
C PRO A 113 25.55 -4.38 40.02
N ALA A 114 25.23 -4.15 41.30
CA ALA A 114 24.66 -2.92 41.81
C ALA A 114 25.60 -1.72 41.57
N GLY A 115 25.20 -0.83 40.67
CA GLY A 115 25.78 0.50 40.48
C GLY A 115 25.03 1.56 41.30
N PRO A 116 25.69 2.69 41.64
CA PRO A 116 25.26 3.59 42.72
C PRO A 116 24.03 4.43 42.37
N SER A 117 23.20 4.64 43.40
CA SER A 117 21.96 5.42 43.38
C SER A 117 22.08 6.75 42.65
N SER A 118 21.36 6.84 41.51
CA SER A 118 21.08 8.10 40.85
C SER A 118 20.02 8.88 41.65
N ARG A 119 20.26 10.19 41.73
CA ARG A 119 19.53 11.20 42.48
C ARG A 119 18.08 11.29 42.01
N ALA A 120 17.14 11.33 42.96
CA ALA A 120 15.70 11.41 42.69
C ALA A 120 15.35 12.61 41.78
N PRO A 121 14.58 12.40 40.68
CA PRO A 121 14.06 13.50 39.87
C PRO A 121 13.00 14.29 40.64
N ALA A 122 12.92 15.59 40.32
CA ALA A 122 11.93 16.51 40.86
C ALA A 122 10.49 16.03 40.58
N PRO A 123 9.50 16.37 41.42
CA PRO A 123 8.12 15.92 41.25
C PRO A 123 7.57 16.40 39.89
N GLU A 124 7.21 15.44 39.04
CA GLU A 124 6.48 15.69 37.79
C GLU A 124 5.13 16.34 38.09
N THR A 125 4.84 17.43 37.40
CA THR A 125 3.53 18.08 37.36
C THR A 125 2.49 17.05 36.88
N PRO A 126 1.33 16.90 37.54
CA PRO A 126 0.32 15.93 37.11
C PRO A 126 -0.12 16.23 35.67
N PRO A 127 -0.26 15.20 34.81
CA PRO A 127 -0.66 15.37 33.42
C PRO A 127 -2.07 15.99 33.33
N PRO A 128 -2.38 16.70 32.23
CA PRO A 128 -3.70 17.27 32.01
C PRO A 128 -4.75 16.15 32.03
N SER A 129 -5.67 16.23 32.98
CA SER A 129 -6.85 15.38 33.04
C SER A 129 -7.78 15.70 31.87
N LEU A 130 -8.30 14.67 31.19
CA LEU A 130 -9.49 14.77 30.35
C LEU A 130 -10.59 15.55 31.10
N PRO A 131 -11.57 16.17 30.39
CA PRO A 131 -12.81 16.60 31.02
C PRO A 131 -13.35 15.45 31.91
N PRO A 132 -13.49 15.66 33.22
CA PRO A 132 -13.46 14.59 34.22
C PRO A 132 -14.68 13.65 34.31
N ASP A 133 -15.61 13.60 33.36
CA ASP A 133 -16.94 13.03 33.65
C ASP A 133 -17.52 11.98 32.70
N VAL A 134 -16.83 11.57 31.63
CA VAL A 134 -17.35 10.45 30.82
C VAL A 134 -16.84 9.13 31.39
N SER A 135 -17.62 8.57 32.31
CA SER A 135 -17.42 7.20 32.76
C SER A 135 -17.35 6.27 31.54
N PRO A 136 -16.36 5.36 31.44
CA PRO A 136 -16.25 4.41 30.33
C PRO A 136 -17.51 3.55 30.14
N ASP A 137 -18.31 3.39 31.19
CA ASP A 137 -19.58 2.67 31.18
C ASP A 137 -20.71 3.45 30.48
N ALA A 138 -20.58 4.78 30.33
CA ALA A 138 -21.57 5.65 29.72
C ALA A 138 -21.27 5.97 28.24
N ALA A 139 -20.08 5.62 27.74
CA ALA A 139 -19.72 5.85 26.34
C ALA A 139 -20.36 4.80 25.43
N GLU A 140 -20.95 5.23 24.32
CA GLU A 140 -21.24 4.31 23.20
C GLU A 140 -19.89 3.89 22.58
N TRP A 141 -19.70 2.60 22.29
CA TRP A 141 -18.44 2.10 21.72
C TRP A 141 -18.62 1.74 20.25
N ARG A 142 -17.74 2.23 19.38
CA ARG A 142 -17.77 1.90 17.94
C ARG A 142 -16.56 1.09 17.51
N PRO A 143 -16.72 0.11 16.59
CA PRO A 143 -15.59 -0.65 16.07
C PRO A 143 -14.63 0.31 15.37
N ALA A 144 -13.35 0.19 15.70
CA ALA A 144 -12.28 1.01 15.16
C ALA A 144 -11.39 0.20 14.22
N HIS A 145 -11.04 -1.04 14.59
CA HIS A 145 -10.11 -1.87 13.82
C HIS A 145 -10.23 -3.35 14.15
N VAL A 146 -9.86 -4.22 13.19
CA VAL A 146 -9.53 -5.63 13.42
C VAL A 146 -8.28 -5.94 12.62
N GLY A 147 -7.23 -6.43 13.29
CA GLY A 147 -5.98 -6.70 12.63
C GLY A 147 -4.98 -7.46 13.49
N PHE A 148 -3.72 -7.40 13.10
CA PHE A 148 -2.65 -8.15 13.74
C PHE A 148 -1.80 -7.22 14.62
N GLU A 149 -1.06 -7.80 15.56
CA GLU A 149 -0.10 -7.04 16.34
C GLU A 149 0.94 -6.36 15.43
N ASN A 150 1.25 -5.08 15.69
CA ASN A 150 2.18 -4.25 14.92
C ASN A 150 1.77 -3.98 13.46
N ASP A 151 0.48 -3.96 13.15
CA ASP A 151 -0.05 -3.66 11.80
C ASP A 151 -0.17 -2.17 11.47
N GLY A 152 0.39 -1.30 12.32
CA GLY A 152 0.38 0.16 12.11
C GLY A 152 -0.93 0.85 12.50
N LEU A 153 -1.83 0.20 13.26
CA LEU A 153 -3.03 0.87 13.78
C LEU A 153 -2.67 2.13 14.58
N GLU A 154 -3.28 3.25 14.18
CA GLU A 154 -3.30 4.49 14.95
C GLU A 154 -4.70 4.80 15.47
N ILE A 155 -4.81 5.18 16.74
CA ILE A 155 -6.05 5.71 17.32
C ILE A 155 -5.75 7.10 17.86
N GLY A 156 -6.51 8.10 17.42
CA GLY A 156 -6.29 9.49 17.82
C GLY A 156 -4.92 10.04 17.39
N GLY A 157 -4.32 9.47 16.35
CA GLY A 157 -2.98 9.80 15.87
C GLY A 157 -1.84 9.19 16.70
N LEU A 158 -2.14 8.29 17.64
CA LEU A 158 -1.13 7.57 18.42
C LEU A 158 -1.06 6.12 17.95
N GLY A 159 0.15 5.64 17.67
CA GLY A 159 0.43 4.27 17.21
C GLY A 159 0.12 3.26 18.31
N VAL A 160 -0.98 2.53 18.19
CA VAL A 160 -1.49 1.71 19.30
C VAL A 160 -0.45 0.70 19.75
N TRP A 161 0.28 0.07 18.84
CA TRP A 161 1.28 -0.95 19.16
C TRP A 161 2.63 -0.42 19.66
N THR A 162 2.93 0.86 19.41
CA THR A 162 4.24 1.46 19.77
C THR A 162 4.23 2.15 21.13
N HIS A 163 3.05 2.35 21.73
CA HIS A 163 2.91 2.96 23.05
C HIS A 163 2.59 1.96 24.16
N THR A 164 2.97 2.30 25.39
CA THR A 164 2.58 1.53 26.58
C THR A 164 1.10 1.76 26.89
N TRP A 165 0.35 0.69 27.09
CA TRP A 165 -1.07 0.76 27.44
C TRP A 165 -1.23 0.81 28.96
N ARG A 166 -2.02 1.77 29.43
CA ARG A 166 -2.47 1.83 30.81
C ARG A 166 -3.88 1.28 30.90
N ALA A 167 -4.07 0.29 31.79
CA ALA A 167 -5.41 -0.19 32.09
C ALA A 167 -6.21 0.92 32.77
N VAL A 168 -7.42 1.19 32.26
CA VAL A 168 -8.38 2.06 32.92
C VAL A 168 -9.13 1.22 33.95
N ASP A 169 -9.31 1.76 35.16
CA ASP A 169 -10.11 1.11 36.21
C ASP A 169 -11.60 1.19 35.86
N ALA A 170 -12.02 0.28 34.98
CA ALA A 170 -13.35 0.19 34.41
C ALA A 170 -13.77 -1.26 34.29
N ALA A 171 -15.08 -1.51 34.35
CA ALA A 171 -15.61 -2.82 34.05
C ALA A 171 -15.26 -3.21 32.59
N PRO A 172 -14.81 -4.45 32.34
CA PRO A 172 -14.61 -4.91 30.97
C PRO A 172 -15.90 -4.86 30.18
N LEU A 173 -15.80 -4.43 28.93
CA LEU A 173 -16.95 -4.27 28.05
C LEU A 173 -17.26 -5.59 27.34
N HIS A 174 -18.54 -5.87 27.14
CA HIS A 174 -19.00 -6.98 26.31
C HIS A 174 -19.51 -6.41 25.00
N LEU A 175 -18.68 -6.48 23.96
CA LEU A 175 -18.97 -5.91 22.64
C LEU A 175 -18.94 -7.02 21.59
N ALA A 176 -19.66 -6.82 20.49
CA ALA A 176 -19.64 -7.74 19.37
C ALA A 176 -18.21 -7.82 18.74
N HIS A 177 -17.91 -8.88 18.01
CA HIS A 177 -16.70 -8.96 17.20
C HIS A 177 -16.84 -7.96 16.05
N PRO A 178 -15.86 -7.07 15.79
CA PRO A 178 -16.06 -6.00 14.79
C PRO A 178 -16.32 -6.52 13.37
N ALA A 179 -15.78 -7.70 13.02
CA ALA A 179 -16.04 -8.39 11.76
C ALA A 179 -17.13 -9.50 11.80
N HIS A 180 -17.59 -9.91 12.99
CA HIS A 180 -18.55 -11.01 13.18
C HIS A 180 -19.60 -10.62 14.24
N PRO A 181 -20.57 -9.75 13.89
CA PRO A 181 -21.44 -9.10 14.88
C PRO A 181 -22.24 -10.04 15.80
N ASP A 182 -22.40 -11.30 15.41
CA ASP A 182 -23.11 -12.33 16.18
C ASP A 182 -22.25 -12.94 17.32
N GLU A 183 -20.94 -12.67 17.35
CA GLU A 183 -20.01 -13.14 18.37
C GLU A 183 -19.73 -12.02 19.40
N THR A 184 -19.88 -12.29 20.70
CA THR A 184 -19.59 -11.29 21.75
C THR A 184 -18.26 -11.60 22.45
N HIS A 185 -17.38 -10.61 22.55
CA HIS A 185 -16.09 -10.71 23.25
C HIS A 185 -15.99 -9.76 24.44
N ARG A 186 -15.09 -10.08 25.36
CA ARG A 186 -14.79 -9.26 26.54
C ARG A 186 -13.59 -8.35 26.27
N PHE A 187 -13.83 -7.07 26.09
CA PHE A 187 -12.80 -6.06 25.84
C PHE A 187 -12.35 -5.39 27.13
N ARG A 188 -11.04 -5.16 27.25
CA ARG A 188 -10.46 -4.34 28.33
C ARG A 188 -10.34 -2.91 27.84
N VAL A 189 -10.72 -1.95 28.68
CA VAL A 189 -10.50 -0.54 28.39
C VAL A 189 -9.07 -0.18 28.75
N GLN A 190 -8.36 0.36 27.76
CA GLN A 190 -6.99 0.81 27.87
C GLN A 190 -6.92 2.27 27.44
N GLU A 191 -5.87 2.95 27.88
CA GLU A 191 -5.52 4.27 27.39
C GLU A 191 -4.03 4.39 27.11
N ILE A 192 -3.72 5.20 26.11
CA ILE A 192 -2.39 5.70 25.82
C ILE A 192 -2.36 7.16 26.27
N VAL A 193 -1.34 7.51 27.04
CA VAL A 193 -1.09 8.89 27.50
C VAL A 193 0.27 9.31 26.95
N GLU A 194 0.27 10.31 26.07
CA GLU A 194 1.49 10.91 25.53
C GLU A 194 1.38 12.44 25.57
N GLY A 195 2.09 13.06 26.51
CA GLY A 195 2.02 14.49 26.76
C GLY A 195 0.60 14.94 27.13
N SER A 196 0.00 15.79 26.31
CA SER A 196 -1.40 16.24 26.45
C SER A 196 -2.40 15.37 25.70
N ASN A 197 -1.94 14.38 24.93
CA ASN A 197 -2.81 13.48 24.18
C ASN A 197 -3.16 12.29 25.07
N LEU A 198 -4.46 12.08 25.25
CA LEU A 198 -4.99 10.88 25.90
C LEU A 198 -5.95 10.21 24.93
N VAL A 199 -5.64 8.97 24.59
CA VAL A 199 -6.46 8.15 23.71
C VAL A 199 -6.95 6.96 24.51
N ARG A 200 -8.27 6.78 24.58
CA ARG A 200 -8.92 5.64 25.21
C ARG A 200 -9.50 4.73 24.15
N PHE A 201 -9.33 3.43 24.33
CA PHE A 201 -9.86 2.41 23.44
C PHE A 201 -10.16 1.12 24.22
N ALA A 202 -11.03 0.28 23.69
CA ALA A 202 -11.26 -1.06 24.21
C ALA A 202 -10.62 -2.07 23.28
N VAL A 203 -9.91 -3.04 23.85
CA VAL A 203 -9.11 -4.01 23.10
C VAL A 203 -9.32 -5.43 23.62
N SER A 204 -9.41 -6.39 22.70
CA SER A 204 -9.43 -7.82 22.97
C SER A 204 -8.73 -8.56 21.85
N GLU A 205 -8.03 -9.64 22.18
CA GLU A 205 -7.72 -10.68 21.20
C GLU A 205 -9.05 -11.39 20.88
N VAL A 206 -9.47 -11.36 19.62
CA VAL A 206 -10.75 -11.91 19.14
C VAL A 206 -10.56 -13.25 18.43
N SER A 207 -9.35 -13.52 17.93
CA SER A 207 -8.89 -14.82 17.45
C SER A 207 -7.37 -14.91 17.63
N ASN A 208 -6.76 -16.07 17.43
CA ASN A 208 -5.32 -16.27 17.66
C ASN A 208 -4.45 -15.28 16.85
N GLY A 209 -3.84 -14.32 17.54
CA GLY A 209 -3.04 -13.23 16.98
C GLY A 209 -3.83 -12.12 16.29
N VAL A 210 -5.17 -12.15 16.38
CA VAL A 210 -6.08 -11.14 15.78
C VAL A 210 -6.73 -10.33 16.89
N TRP A 211 -6.59 -9.02 16.81
CA TRP A 211 -7.05 -8.07 17.80
C TRP A 211 -8.18 -7.22 17.29
N GLY A 212 -9.22 -7.07 18.10
CA GLY A 212 -10.32 -6.13 17.86
C GLY A 212 -10.13 -4.87 18.71
N PHE A 213 -10.42 -3.72 18.10
CA PHE A 213 -10.37 -2.42 18.75
C PHE A 213 -11.69 -1.70 18.63
N TYR A 214 -12.11 -1.08 19.73
CA TYR A 214 -13.21 -0.13 19.79
C TYR A 214 -12.70 1.19 20.32
N VAL A 215 -13.27 2.29 19.82
CA VAL A 215 -13.05 3.61 20.40
C VAL A 215 -14.34 4.08 21.05
N PRO A 216 -14.27 4.78 22.18
CA PRO A 216 -15.44 5.44 22.72
C PRO A 216 -15.89 6.46 21.69
N ARG A 217 -17.16 6.38 21.32
CA ARG A 217 -17.87 7.41 20.60
C ARG A 217 -18.12 8.52 21.61
N TYR A 218 -17.14 9.39 21.75
CA TYR A 218 -17.41 10.69 22.35
C TYR A 218 -18.34 11.40 21.36
N ASP A 219 -19.61 11.55 21.72
CA ASP A 219 -20.53 12.43 20.99
C ASP A 219 -20.15 13.92 21.10
N VAL A 220 -18.94 14.20 21.62
CA VAL A 220 -18.38 15.54 21.81
C VAL A 220 -16.98 15.61 21.21
N VAL A 221 -16.86 15.48 19.88
CA VAL A 221 -16.23 16.62 19.21
C VAL A 221 -17.32 17.65 19.29
N GLU A 222 -17.12 18.78 19.98
CA GLU A 222 -18.10 19.86 19.91
C GLU A 222 -18.40 20.04 18.42
N ALA A 223 -19.64 19.73 18.01
CA ALA A 223 -20.00 19.69 16.59
C ALA A 223 -19.79 21.08 15.94
N TRP A 224 -19.51 22.08 16.76
CA TRP A 224 -19.17 23.43 16.41
C TRP A 224 -18.27 24.07 17.47
N GLY A 225 -17.51 25.10 17.08
CA GLY A 225 -16.76 25.98 17.97
C GLY A 225 -16.55 27.34 17.32
N SER A 226 -15.84 28.24 18.01
CA SER A 226 -15.57 29.60 17.51
C SER A 226 -14.10 29.97 17.67
N SER A 227 -13.61 30.87 16.82
CA SER A 227 -12.30 31.50 17.03
C SER A 227 -12.26 32.27 18.34
N ALA A 228 -11.05 32.51 18.86
CA ALA A 228 -10.86 33.24 20.11
C ALA A 228 -11.46 34.66 20.09
N ASP A 229 -11.49 35.31 18.92
CA ASP A 229 -12.11 36.64 18.72
C ASP A 229 -13.60 36.57 18.33
N GLY A 230 -14.18 35.38 18.22
CA GLY A 230 -15.56 35.14 17.83
C GLY A 230 -15.89 35.47 16.36
N SER A 231 -14.91 35.88 15.54
CA SER A 231 -15.13 36.27 14.15
C SER A 231 -15.41 35.10 13.21
N LEU A 232 -14.98 33.88 13.59
CA LEU A 232 -15.16 32.65 12.85
C LEU A 232 -15.91 31.62 13.68
N ARG A 233 -16.80 30.87 13.03
CA ARG A 233 -17.41 29.64 13.57
C ARG A 233 -16.88 28.46 12.78
N TYR A 234 -16.62 27.34 13.41
CA TYR A 234 -16.37 26.09 12.70
C TYR A 234 -17.35 25.02 13.15
N GLU A 235 -17.59 24.04 12.29
CA GLU A 235 -18.46 22.90 12.51
C GLU A 235 -17.79 21.62 12.05
N HIS A 236 -17.97 20.52 12.79
CA HIS A 236 -17.60 19.18 12.35
C HIS A 236 -18.88 18.41 12.02
N ARG A 237 -19.20 18.37 10.73
CA ARG A 237 -20.40 17.72 10.22
C ARG A 237 -20.15 16.23 10.05
N LYS A 238 -21.19 15.43 10.33
CA LYS A 238 -21.22 13.99 10.07
C LYS A 238 -22.22 13.73 8.96
N ARG A 239 -21.97 12.70 8.16
CA ARG A 239 -22.94 12.28 7.15
C ARG A 239 -24.01 11.44 7.84
N GLU A 240 -25.19 12.02 8.08
CA GLU A 240 -26.21 11.35 8.90
C GLU A 240 -26.72 10.04 8.26
N HIS A 241 -26.88 9.96 6.93
CA HIS A 241 -27.37 8.77 6.23
C HIS A 241 -26.80 8.70 4.80
N ALA A 242 -25.62 8.08 4.61
CA ALA A 242 -25.11 7.81 3.27
C ALA A 242 -25.50 6.39 2.82
N GLU A 243 -26.73 6.21 2.35
CA GLU A 243 -27.15 4.94 1.74
C GLU A 243 -26.41 4.65 0.40
N ARG A 244 -25.69 5.63 -0.18
CA ARG A 244 -24.90 5.43 -1.41
C ARG A 244 -23.63 6.30 -1.47
N LYS A 245 -22.58 5.68 -2.04
CA LYS A 245 -21.19 6.11 -2.34
C LYS A 245 -20.15 5.89 -1.23
N GLU A 246 -19.28 4.92 -1.50
CA GLU A 246 -18.09 4.45 -0.76
C GLU A 246 -16.95 5.49 -0.63
N GLU A 247 -17.14 6.76 -1.02
CA GLU A 247 -16.03 7.71 -1.22
C GLU A 247 -16.05 8.95 -0.31
N ALA A 248 -17.08 9.15 0.53
CA ALA A 248 -17.16 10.37 1.35
C ALA A 248 -16.60 10.16 2.78
N PRO A 249 -15.96 11.18 3.38
CA PRO A 249 -15.47 11.13 4.75
C PRO A 249 -16.59 10.87 5.76
N ALA A 250 -16.29 10.12 6.83
CA ALA A 250 -17.22 9.88 7.94
C ALA A 250 -17.58 11.19 8.69
N SER A 251 -16.68 12.16 8.69
CA SER A 251 -16.88 13.51 9.23
C SER A 251 -16.01 14.52 8.50
N TRP A 252 -16.49 15.74 8.34
CA TRP A 252 -15.72 16.82 7.72
C TRP A 252 -15.89 18.15 8.46
N ALA A 253 -14.89 19.02 8.35
CA ALA A 253 -14.90 20.34 8.94
C ALA A 253 -15.44 21.40 7.96
N VAL A 254 -16.19 22.36 8.49
CA VAL A 254 -16.68 23.55 7.78
C VAL A 254 -16.29 24.77 8.58
N LEU A 255 -15.67 25.77 7.94
CA LEU A 255 -15.37 27.07 8.54
C LEU A 255 -16.33 28.12 7.98
N LEU A 256 -16.93 28.91 8.84
CA LEU A 256 -17.88 29.97 8.51
C LEU A 256 -17.42 31.29 9.09
N ASP A 257 -17.69 32.37 8.36
CA ASP A 257 -17.66 33.72 8.89
C ASP A 257 -18.84 33.90 9.86
N ALA A 258 -18.57 34.23 11.13
CA ALA A 258 -19.60 34.23 12.17
C ALA A 258 -20.65 35.35 11.98
N ALA A 259 -20.27 36.48 11.38
CA ALA A 259 -21.15 37.61 11.17
C ALA A 259 -22.10 37.41 9.99
N THR A 260 -21.60 36.81 8.90
CA THR A 260 -22.34 36.65 7.64
C THR A 260 -22.92 35.26 7.42
N GLY A 261 -22.40 34.25 8.12
CA GLY A 261 -22.71 32.84 7.86
C GLY A 261 -22.09 32.30 6.56
N HIS A 262 -21.24 33.08 5.89
CA HIS A 262 -20.58 32.66 4.65
C HIS A 262 -19.59 31.53 4.90
N VAL A 263 -19.61 30.47 4.09
CA VAL A 263 -18.66 29.36 4.18
C VAL A 263 -17.32 29.77 3.61
N LEU A 264 -16.28 29.76 4.45
CA LEU A 264 -14.90 30.11 4.11
C LEU A 264 -14.04 28.87 3.80
N ALA A 265 -14.43 27.69 4.30
CA ALA A 265 -13.81 26.41 3.97
C ALA A 265 -14.84 25.29 4.13
N ASP A 266 -14.82 24.33 3.19
CA ASP A 266 -15.62 23.11 3.25
C ASP A 266 -14.71 21.90 2.96
N GLY A 267 -14.52 21.06 3.97
CA GLY A 267 -13.69 19.85 3.89
C GLY A 267 -14.42 18.60 3.39
N SER A 268 -15.66 18.70 2.90
CA SER A 268 -16.46 17.55 2.46
C SER A 268 -15.89 16.77 1.28
N ALA A 269 -15.01 17.39 0.49
CA ALA A 269 -14.33 16.77 -0.65
C ALA A 269 -13.04 16.02 -0.28
N TRP A 270 -12.68 15.95 1.00
CA TRP A 270 -11.46 15.32 1.50
C TRP A 270 -11.77 14.05 2.28
N THR A 271 -10.87 13.06 2.29
CA THR A 271 -11.07 11.81 3.07
C THR A 271 -11.15 12.04 4.57
N GLU A 272 -10.49 13.10 5.07
CA GLU A 272 -10.62 13.57 6.43
C GLU A 272 -10.40 15.09 6.46
N SER A 273 -11.17 15.80 7.28
CA SER A 273 -10.90 17.21 7.58
C SER A 273 -11.26 17.56 9.01
N ARG A 274 -10.43 18.42 9.62
CA ARG A 274 -10.56 18.81 11.03
C ARG A 274 -10.12 20.24 11.22
N ILE A 275 -10.92 21.00 11.97
CA ILE A 275 -10.51 22.29 12.55
C ILE A 275 -10.18 22.12 14.03
N SER A 276 -9.09 22.73 14.49
CA SER A 276 -8.69 22.80 15.90
C SER A 276 -8.17 24.20 16.25
N GLY A 277 -8.50 24.69 17.44
CA GLY A 277 -7.92 25.94 17.95
C GLY A 277 -6.52 25.72 18.54
N ASN A 278 -5.68 26.75 18.44
CA ASN A 278 -4.35 26.80 19.05
C ASN A 278 -4.32 27.75 20.26
N ALA A 279 -3.29 27.59 21.10
CA ALA A 279 -3.09 28.45 22.27
C ALA A 279 -2.86 29.92 21.94
N ASP A 280 -2.37 30.23 20.73
CA ASP A 280 -2.18 31.60 20.24
C ASP A 280 -3.44 32.23 19.63
N GLY A 281 -4.58 31.54 19.70
CA GLY A 281 -5.85 31.99 19.11
C GLY A 281 -6.00 31.71 17.62
N SER A 282 -4.97 31.20 16.95
CA SER A 282 -5.09 30.73 15.56
C SER A 282 -5.91 29.45 15.46
N LEU A 283 -6.44 29.16 14.28
CA LEU A 283 -7.08 27.89 13.96
C LEU A 283 -6.20 27.09 13.00
N PHE A 284 -6.15 25.77 13.18
CA PHE A 284 -5.61 24.85 12.19
C PHE A 284 -6.75 24.16 11.46
N LEU A 285 -6.77 24.26 10.14
CA LEU A 285 -7.59 23.45 9.25
C LEU A 285 -6.69 22.38 8.61
N ARG A 286 -6.80 21.14 9.10
CA ARG A 286 -6.13 19.97 8.54
C ARG A 286 -7.05 19.27 7.54
N LEU A 287 -6.52 18.98 6.37
CA LEU A 287 -7.21 18.29 5.27
C LEU A 287 -6.33 17.10 4.84
N ARG A 288 -6.90 15.90 4.75
CA ARG A 288 -6.19 14.69 4.31
C ARG A 288 -6.91 14.04 3.15
N ASP A 289 -6.14 13.64 2.15
CA ASP A 289 -6.59 12.86 0.99
C ASP A 289 -5.54 11.78 0.76
N ASP A 290 -5.92 10.51 0.72
CA ASP A 290 -4.94 9.41 0.74
C ASP A 290 -3.95 9.51 -0.45
N PRO A 291 -2.63 9.68 -0.25
CA PRO A 291 -1.86 9.60 1.02
C PRO A 291 -1.24 10.93 1.51
N GLY A 292 -1.69 12.09 1.02
CA GLY A 292 -1.19 13.41 1.39
C GLY A 292 -2.05 14.20 2.39
N GLU A 293 -1.41 15.19 3.02
CA GLU A 293 -2.02 16.10 3.98
C GLU A 293 -1.69 17.56 3.65
N THR A 294 -2.65 18.44 3.94
CA THR A 294 -2.50 19.89 3.88
C THR A 294 -2.95 20.49 5.21
N LEU A 295 -2.17 21.44 5.73
CA LEU A 295 -2.45 22.15 6.97
C LEU A 295 -2.47 23.65 6.73
N PHE A 296 -3.62 24.27 6.95
CA PHE A 296 -3.76 25.72 6.92
C PHE A 296 -3.77 26.28 8.34
N ARG A 297 -2.91 27.25 8.62
CA ARG A 297 -3.01 28.09 9.83
C ARG A 297 -3.82 29.32 9.48
N ILE A 298 -4.91 29.54 10.18
CA ILE A 298 -5.82 30.66 9.99
C ILE A 298 -5.64 31.59 11.19
N ASP A 299 -5.38 32.86 10.91
CA ASP A 299 -5.38 33.93 11.91
C ASP A 299 -6.73 34.67 11.80
N PRO A 300 -7.66 34.42 12.75
CA PRO A 300 -8.99 35.02 12.72
C PRO A 300 -8.93 36.54 12.82
N THR A 301 -8.04 37.07 13.66
CA THR A 301 -7.91 38.49 13.95
C THR A 301 -7.30 39.26 12.79
N ALA A 302 -6.25 38.72 12.18
CA ALA A 302 -5.66 39.29 10.97
C ALA A 302 -6.51 39.03 9.71
N ARG A 303 -7.51 38.13 9.78
CA ARG A 303 -8.30 37.66 8.64
C ARG A 303 -7.39 37.14 7.52
N THR A 304 -6.38 36.35 7.91
CA THR A 304 -5.44 35.73 6.97
C THR A 304 -5.31 34.23 7.20
N TYR A 305 -4.70 33.52 6.25
CA TYR A 305 -4.27 32.14 6.41
C TYR A 305 -2.90 31.90 5.79
N ARG A 306 -2.24 30.83 6.21
CA ARG A 306 -0.99 30.32 5.62
C ARG A 306 -1.11 28.82 5.38
N ASN A 307 -0.73 28.34 4.20
CA ASN A 307 -0.51 26.92 3.98
C ASN A 307 0.85 26.54 4.58
N GLN A 308 0.86 25.79 5.69
CA GLN A 308 2.09 25.38 6.38
C GLN A 308 2.97 24.46 5.51
N GLY A 309 2.42 23.90 4.44
CA GLY A 309 3.16 23.12 3.46
C GLY A 309 3.88 23.95 2.39
N GLU A 310 3.70 25.27 2.34
CA GLU A 310 4.28 26.12 1.29
C GLU A 310 5.14 27.24 1.89
N PRO A 311 6.25 27.65 1.24
CA PRO A 311 7.11 28.73 1.71
C PRO A 311 6.47 30.13 1.56
N ARG A 312 5.18 30.21 1.24
CA ARG A 312 4.50 31.46 0.95
C ARG A 312 4.07 32.16 2.25
N GLY A 313 3.90 33.49 2.16
CA GLY A 313 3.43 34.31 3.29
C GLY A 313 1.94 34.12 3.61
N ASP A 314 1.41 35.03 4.41
CA ASP A 314 0.00 35.03 4.77
C ASP A 314 -0.87 35.57 3.62
N PHE A 315 -2.03 34.95 3.40
CA PHE A 315 -3.00 35.27 2.37
C PHE A 315 -4.32 35.75 2.97
N PRO A 316 -5.10 36.61 2.29
CA PRO A 316 -6.42 37.02 2.77
C PRO A 316 -7.36 35.83 2.95
N LEU A 317 -8.08 35.76 4.08
CA LEU A 317 -8.97 34.63 4.41
C LEU A 317 -10.04 34.35 3.36
N LEU A 318 -10.47 35.37 2.61
CA LEU A 318 -11.44 35.22 1.53
C LEU A 318 -10.95 34.36 0.36
N THR A 319 -9.64 34.13 0.21
CA THR A 319 -9.08 33.27 -0.85
C THR A 319 -8.84 31.83 -0.39
N LEU A 320 -9.19 31.49 0.86
CA LEU A 320 -9.02 30.15 1.42
C LEU A 320 -9.74 29.05 0.60
N PRO A 321 -10.99 29.25 0.10
CA PRO A 321 -11.63 28.23 -0.74
C PRO A 321 -10.81 27.85 -1.99
N ASP A 322 -10.23 28.85 -2.67
CA ASP A 322 -9.41 28.62 -3.86
C ASP A 322 -8.13 27.86 -3.54
N ALA A 323 -7.51 28.15 -2.39
CA ALA A 323 -6.31 27.44 -1.94
C ALA A 323 -6.61 25.98 -1.53
N ILE A 324 -7.77 25.71 -0.93
CA ILE A 324 -8.20 24.35 -0.61
C ILE A 324 -8.39 23.54 -1.91
N GLU A 325 -9.08 24.10 -2.89
CA GLU A 325 -9.31 23.41 -4.17
C GLU A 325 -8.00 23.26 -4.98
N HIS A 326 -7.08 24.22 -4.87
CA HIS A 326 -5.74 24.08 -5.45
C HIS A 326 -4.97 22.93 -4.80
N ALA A 327 -4.91 22.87 -3.47
CA ALA A 327 -4.23 21.81 -2.73
C ALA A 327 -4.79 20.42 -3.06
N ARG A 328 -6.12 20.29 -3.19
CA ARG A 328 -6.78 19.04 -3.60
C ARG A 328 -6.34 18.59 -4.99
N ARG A 329 -6.31 19.52 -5.96
CA ARG A 329 -5.87 19.22 -7.34
C ARG A 329 -4.39 18.86 -7.45
N GLU A 330 -3.55 19.39 -6.56
CA GLU A 330 -2.14 19.01 -6.49
C GLU A 330 -1.94 17.62 -5.84
N GLY A 331 -2.68 17.32 -4.77
CA GLY A 331 -2.63 16.01 -4.10
C GLY A 331 -3.18 14.86 -4.94
N ALA A 332 -4.24 15.10 -5.72
CA ALA A 332 -4.93 14.08 -6.52
C ALA A 332 -4.18 13.62 -7.80
N ARG A 333 -2.88 13.90 -7.94
CA ARG A 333 -2.07 13.43 -9.09
C ARG A 333 -1.30 12.17 -8.73
N PRO A 334 -1.88 10.96 -8.87
CA PRO A 334 -1.12 9.73 -8.75
C PRO A 334 -0.12 9.63 -9.90
N GLY A 335 1.10 9.17 -9.61
CA GLY A 335 2.08 8.84 -10.64
C GLY A 335 3.54 8.99 -10.20
N PRO A 336 4.49 8.67 -11.11
CA PRO A 336 5.91 8.89 -10.89
C PRO A 336 6.21 10.34 -10.49
N GLY A 337 6.92 10.51 -9.38
CA GLY A 337 7.23 11.83 -8.82
C GLY A 337 6.08 12.49 -8.07
N ALA A 338 4.99 11.75 -7.77
CA ALA A 338 4.01 12.20 -6.80
C ALA A 338 4.71 12.48 -5.47
N ARG A 339 4.39 13.64 -4.89
CA ARG A 339 4.93 14.08 -3.60
C ARG A 339 3.80 14.05 -2.60
N TYR A 340 3.98 13.24 -1.57
CA TYR A 340 3.07 13.17 -0.45
C TYR A 340 3.63 14.02 0.66
N ARG A 341 2.75 14.74 1.35
CA ARG A 341 3.15 15.66 2.40
C ARG A 341 2.47 15.25 3.68
N HIS A 342 3.25 15.13 4.75
CA HIS A 342 2.74 14.98 6.11
C HIS A 342 3.19 16.20 6.90
N ILE A 343 2.28 16.77 7.69
CA ILE A 343 2.58 17.94 8.53
C ILE A 343 2.23 17.58 9.96
N SER A 344 3.14 17.89 10.90
CA SER A 344 2.90 17.62 12.32
C SER A 344 1.66 18.39 12.80
N PRO A 345 0.95 17.90 13.85
CA PRO A 345 -0.25 18.56 14.35
C PRO A 345 -0.05 20.03 14.75
N ASP A 346 1.15 20.40 15.17
CA ASP A 346 1.54 21.77 15.54
C ASP A 346 2.07 22.61 14.34
N GLY A 347 2.16 22.01 13.14
CA GLY A 347 2.69 22.63 11.93
C GLY A 347 4.21 22.81 11.91
N ALA A 348 4.94 22.40 12.95
CA ALA A 348 6.37 22.65 13.09
C ALA A 348 7.24 21.80 12.16
N ILE A 349 6.79 20.60 11.80
CA ILE A 349 7.53 19.64 10.97
C ILE A 349 6.71 19.35 9.72
N ARG A 350 7.39 19.37 8.58
CA ARG A 350 6.88 18.86 7.32
C ARG A 350 7.74 17.68 6.87
N VAL A 351 7.11 16.58 6.49
CA VAL A 351 7.76 15.46 5.80
C VAL A 351 7.21 15.37 4.38
N ASP A 352 8.07 15.62 3.40
CA ASP A 352 7.74 15.44 1.99
C ASP A 352 8.28 14.08 1.52
N SER A 353 7.41 13.16 1.13
CA SER A 353 7.74 11.82 0.63
C SER A 353 7.63 11.77 -0.89
N GLU A 354 8.73 11.46 -1.58
CA GLU A 354 8.76 11.32 -3.04
C GLU A 354 8.52 9.86 -3.43
N ALA A 355 7.49 9.63 -4.25
CA ALA A 355 7.20 8.33 -4.84
C ALA A 355 8.20 8.03 -5.96
N VAL A 356 9.12 7.09 -5.70
CA VAL A 356 10.09 6.61 -6.66
C VAL A 356 9.71 5.20 -7.09
N GLU A 357 9.57 4.98 -8.41
CA GLU A 357 9.37 3.64 -8.95
C GLU A 357 10.70 2.89 -8.92
N TRP A 358 10.72 1.77 -8.21
CA TRP A 358 11.81 0.80 -8.21
C TRP A 358 11.38 -0.46 -8.98
N GLY A 359 12.28 -1.44 -9.07
CA GLY A 359 12.06 -2.66 -9.86
C GLY A 359 10.71 -3.36 -9.58
N ASN A 360 10.15 -3.98 -10.62
CA ASN A 360 8.88 -4.73 -10.56
C ASN A 360 7.66 -3.92 -10.09
N SER A 361 7.57 -2.64 -10.49
CA SER A 361 6.43 -1.76 -10.16
C SER A 361 6.20 -1.54 -8.66
N HIS A 362 7.26 -1.67 -7.86
CA HIS A 362 7.22 -1.29 -6.45
C HIS A 362 7.51 0.20 -6.31
N TRP A 363 6.72 0.87 -5.49
CA TRP A 363 6.92 2.27 -5.14
C TRP A 363 7.58 2.35 -3.78
N VAL A 364 8.55 3.24 -3.67
CA VAL A 364 9.23 3.58 -2.42
C VAL A 364 8.93 5.06 -2.14
N HIS A 365 8.56 5.38 -0.91
CA HIS A 365 8.23 6.72 -0.46
C HIS A 365 9.40 7.30 0.33
N THR A 366 10.37 7.85 -0.40
CA THR A 366 11.60 8.40 0.21
C THR A 366 11.30 9.72 0.93
N PRO A 367 11.53 9.85 2.25
CA PRO A 367 11.12 11.04 2.98
C PRO A 367 12.19 12.14 2.97
N ARG A 368 11.73 13.38 3.08
CA ARG A 368 12.52 14.56 3.42
C ARG A 368 11.86 15.32 4.56
N VAL A 369 12.53 15.42 5.69
CA VAL A 369 12.05 16.10 6.90
C VAL A 369 12.54 17.55 6.91
N ILE A 370 11.63 18.48 7.15
CA ILE A 370 11.84 19.92 7.02
C ILE A 370 11.27 20.61 8.25
N ASP A 371 12.06 21.49 8.87
CA ASP A 371 11.56 22.43 9.87
C ASP A 371 10.80 23.54 9.16
N THR A 372 9.48 23.58 9.32
CA THR A 372 8.59 24.51 8.61
C THR A 372 8.93 25.97 8.89
N ALA A 373 9.39 26.28 10.11
CA ALA A 373 9.65 27.65 10.53
C ALA A 373 10.90 28.24 9.85
N SER A 374 11.97 27.44 9.77
CA SER A 374 13.25 27.87 9.18
C SER A 374 13.40 27.50 7.70
N GLY A 375 12.60 26.56 7.20
CA GLY A 375 12.80 25.92 5.90
C GLY A 375 14.02 24.99 5.85
N ARG A 376 14.70 24.75 6.99
CA ARG A 376 15.89 23.89 7.06
C ARG A 376 15.49 22.43 6.82
N VAL A 377 16.19 21.77 5.89
CA VAL A 377 16.09 20.32 5.70
C VAL A 377 16.88 19.63 6.80
N LEU A 378 16.22 18.77 7.57
CA LEU A 378 16.76 18.09 8.73
C LEU A 378 17.24 16.68 8.39
N LEU A 379 16.53 16.01 7.49
CA LEU A 379 16.84 14.69 6.96
C LEU A 379 16.40 14.65 5.51
N ASP A 380 17.28 14.26 4.59
CA ASP A 380 16.99 14.16 3.16
C ASP A 380 17.37 12.78 2.64
N LEU A 381 16.36 11.96 2.36
CA LEU A 381 16.55 10.60 1.84
C LEU A 381 16.00 10.45 0.43
N TRP A 382 15.68 11.55 -0.25
CA TRP A 382 15.30 11.48 -1.65
C TRP A 382 16.42 10.85 -2.49
N ASN A 383 16.04 10.12 -3.53
CA ASN A 383 16.95 9.35 -4.39
C ASN A 383 17.70 8.21 -3.67
N THR A 384 17.18 7.73 -2.54
CA THR A 384 17.66 6.52 -1.86
C THR A 384 16.64 5.39 -2.00
N ASP A 385 16.98 4.20 -1.51
CA ASP A 385 16.09 3.03 -1.48
C ASP A 385 15.30 2.91 -0.15
N TRP A 386 15.27 3.99 0.65
CA TRP A 386 14.53 4.06 1.90
C TRP A 386 13.05 4.32 1.65
N ASP A 387 12.21 3.40 2.10
CA ASP A 387 10.77 3.59 2.21
C ASP A 387 10.42 3.96 3.65
N ALA A 388 9.54 4.93 3.86
CA ALA A 388 9.21 5.39 5.20
C ALA A 388 7.72 5.64 5.40
N THR A 389 7.21 5.20 6.55
CA THR A 389 5.93 5.68 7.08
C THR A 389 6.17 6.72 8.16
N VAL A 390 5.34 7.76 8.18
CA VAL A 390 5.48 8.91 9.07
C VAL A 390 4.47 8.82 10.20
N SER A 391 4.92 8.97 11.44
CA SER A 391 4.07 9.13 12.63
C SER A 391 4.60 10.25 13.53
N TRP A 392 3.76 10.74 14.44
CA TRP A 392 4.09 11.89 15.30
C TRP A 392 4.07 11.47 16.77
N SER A 393 5.24 11.39 17.42
CA SER A 393 5.38 11.05 18.86
C SER A 393 5.29 12.27 19.79
N GLY A 394 4.84 13.42 19.27
CA GLY A 394 4.61 14.63 20.05
C GLY A 394 4.89 15.92 19.30
N PRO A 395 4.74 17.07 19.99
CA PRO A 395 5.09 18.37 19.43
C PRO A 395 6.56 18.40 19.04
N ARG A 396 6.87 18.90 17.84
CA ARG A 396 8.24 18.96 17.30
C ARG A 396 9.00 17.61 17.33
N ARG A 397 8.30 16.48 17.31
CA ARG A 397 8.88 15.15 17.16
C ARG A 397 8.24 14.40 16.00
N VAL A 398 9.07 13.71 15.24
CA VAL A 398 8.63 12.84 14.16
C VAL A 398 9.28 11.48 14.28
N SER A 399 8.47 10.43 14.17
CA SER A 399 8.94 9.05 14.09
C SER A 399 8.79 8.57 12.65
N LEU A 400 9.85 7.95 12.14
CA LEU A 400 9.90 7.41 10.80
C LEU A 400 10.20 5.92 10.90
N ASP A 401 9.25 5.09 10.51
CA ASP A 401 9.46 3.65 10.37
C ASP A 401 9.95 3.39 8.96
N PHE A 402 11.20 2.96 8.88
CA PHE A 402 11.94 2.77 7.66
C PHE A 402 12.02 1.30 7.29
N SER A 403 11.88 1.03 6.00
CA SER A 403 12.34 -0.22 5.39
C SER A 403 13.25 0.12 4.19
N ARG A 404 14.20 -0.77 3.88
CA ARG A 404 14.98 -0.65 2.64
C ARG A 404 14.44 -1.58 1.59
N TYR A 405 14.32 -1.09 0.36
CA TYR A 405 13.88 -1.92 -0.75
C TYR A 405 14.84 -3.10 -1.02
N HIS A 406 16.16 -2.86 -0.99
CA HIS A 406 17.17 -3.87 -1.33
C HIS A 406 17.52 -4.84 -0.18
N PHE A 407 17.13 -4.51 1.06
CA PHE A 407 17.48 -5.29 2.23
C PHE A 407 16.21 -5.73 2.98
N SER A 408 16.38 -6.55 4.01
CA SER A 408 15.27 -6.95 4.88
C SER A 408 15.51 -6.44 6.27
N GLY A 409 14.41 -6.17 6.94
CA GLY A 409 14.38 -5.58 8.27
C GLY A 409 13.96 -4.12 8.21
N ASP A 410 13.32 -3.73 9.30
CA ASP A 410 12.75 -2.42 9.49
C ASP A 410 13.50 -1.75 10.64
N LEU A 411 13.60 -0.43 10.61
CA LEU A 411 14.14 0.36 11.72
C LEU A 411 13.23 1.55 11.98
N THR A 412 13.22 2.03 13.21
CA THR A 412 12.47 3.24 13.57
C THR A 412 13.43 4.29 14.08
N ILE A 413 13.37 5.49 13.52
CA ILE A 413 14.10 6.66 14.01
C ILE A 413 13.13 7.74 14.46
N GLU A 414 13.41 8.31 15.62
CA GLU A 414 12.74 9.49 16.14
C GLU A 414 13.67 10.69 15.98
N LEU A 415 13.14 11.78 15.42
CA LEU A 415 13.82 13.07 15.33
C LEU A 415 13.14 14.03 16.30
N ASP A 416 13.90 14.57 17.25
CA ASP A 416 13.46 15.58 18.21
C ASP A 416 14.07 16.92 17.84
N LEU A 417 13.25 17.79 17.23
CA LEU A 417 13.67 19.11 16.78
C LEU A 417 13.77 20.13 17.91
N ALA A 418 13.16 19.87 19.07
CA ALA A 418 13.30 20.75 20.22
C ALA A 418 14.69 20.58 20.85
N ASN A 419 15.20 19.34 20.85
CA ASN A 419 16.51 19.01 21.41
C ASN A 419 17.64 18.91 20.36
N GLU A 420 17.34 19.15 19.08
CA GLU A 420 18.25 18.96 17.93
C GLU A 420 18.97 17.60 17.96
N SER A 421 18.21 16.55 18.25
CA SER A 421 18.73 15.19 18.43
C SER A 421 17.93 14.16 17.63
N TYR A 422 18.55 13.02 17.33
CA TYR A 422 17.86 11.82 16.87
C TYR A 422 18.07 10.66 17.84
N ARG A 423 17.18 9.68 17.77
CA ARG A 423 17.31 8.39 18.45
C ARG A 423 16.75 7.29 17.57
N ILE A 424 17.51 6.22 17.38
CA ILE A 424 16.96 4.98 16.83
C ILE A 424 16.20 4.28 17.96
N THR A 425 14.91 4.03 17.79
CA THR A 425 14.05 3.42 18.81
C THR A 425 13.82 1.93 18.56
N ARG A 426 14.09 1.46 17.33
CA ARG A 426 13.96 0.06 16.95
C ARG A 426 15.02 -0.34 15.94
N GLU A 427 15.79 -1.38 16.27
CA GLU A 427 16.61 -2.15 15.32
C GLU A 427 16.43 -3.65 15.65
N PRO A 428 16.12 -4.52 14.67
CA PRO A 428 16.15 -5.95 14.91
C PRO A 428 17.57 -6.41 15.22
N GLY A 429 17.70 -7.22 16.29
CA GLY A 429 18.86 -8.08 16.46
C GLY A 429 19.90 -7.72 17.51
N GLY A 430 19.57 -6.91 18.52
CA GLY A 430 20.47 -6.78 19.66
C GLY A 430 19.87 -6.06 20.86
N ASP A 431 20.38 -6.43 22.05
CA ASP A 431 20.25 -5.67 23.30
C ASP A 431 21.26 -4.51 23.37
N ALA A 432 21.96 -4.22 22.27
CA ALA A 432 22.91 -3.12 22.21
C ALA A 432 22.17 -1.80 22.36
N GLU A 433 22.80 -0.84 23.05
CA GLU A 433 22.30 0.51 23.14
C GLU A 433 22.11 1.08 21.73
N LEU A 434 20.87 1.49 21.42
CA LEU A 434 20.53 2.00 20.10
C LEU A 434 21.16 3.38 19.88
N PRO A 435 21.65 3.69 18.66
CA PRO A 435 22.30 4.96 18.40
C PRO A 435 21.40 6.15 18.70
N SER A 436 21.98 7.17 19.33
CA SER A 436 21.40 8.50 19.48
C SER A 436 22.49 9.55 19.33
N GLY A 437 22.13 10.76 18.92
CA GLY A 437 23.12 11.81 18.66
C GLY A 437 22.51 13.10 18.13
N PRO A 438 23.35 14.06 17.69
CA PRO A 438 22.90 15.31 17.09
C PRO A 438 22.12 15.06 15.79
N LEU A 439 21.06 15.83 15.55
CA LEU A 439 20.18 15.67 14.39
C LEU A 439 20.93 15.73 13.04
N ALA A 440 22.04 16.48 12.97
CA ALA A 440 22.90 16.56 11.79
C ALA A 440 23.56 15.22 11.40
N GLU A 441 23.64 14.26 12.33
CA GLU A 441 24.23 12.94 12.11
C GLU A 441 23.18 11.87 11.79
N ALA A 442 21.89 12.20 11.85
CA ALA A 442 20.78 11.24 11.73
C ALA A 442 20.86 10.39 10.45
N ALA A 443 21.16 10.99 9.29
CA ALA A 443 21.28 10.26 8.03
C ALA A 443 22.43 9.23 8.06
N SER A 444 23.58 9.60 8.62
CA SER A 444 24.74 8.70 8.73
C SER A 444 24.48 7.56 9.71
N ALA A 445 23.84 7.87 10.84
CA ALA A 445 23.43 6.89 11.83
C ALA A 445 22.43 5.89 11.25
N MET A 446 21.41 6.37 10.54
CA MET A 446 20.41 5.55 9.87
C MET A 446 21.03 4.61 8.84
N GLU A 447 21.98 5.08 8.02
CA GLU A 447 22.71 4.21 7.09
C GLU A 447 23.53 3.13 7.80
N ALA A 448 24.18 3.47 8.92
CA ALA A 448 24.91 2.50 9.73
C ALA A 448 23.98 1.46 10.37
N SER A 449 22.83 1.90 10.89
CA SER A 449 21.77 1.04 11.41
C SER A 449 21.19 0.12 10.33
N GLY A 450 20.88 0.64 9.15
CA GLY A 450 20.41 -0.14 8.00
C GLY A 450 21.38 -1.26 7.62
N ARG A 451 22.70 -1.01 7.65
CA ARG A 451 23.70 -2.06 7.41
C ARG A 451 23.72 -3.14 8.50
N ARG A 452 23.56 -2.76 9.77
CA ARG A 452 23.47 -3.74 10.88
C ARG A 452 22.21 -4.59 10.75
N VAL A 453 21.07 -3.96 10.47
CA VAL A 453 19.78 -4.64 10.24
C VAL A 453 19.87 -5.62 9.07
N ALA A 454 20.48 -5.19 7.96
CA ALA A 454 20.70 -6.06 6.80
C ALA A 454 21.62 -7.26 7.13
N ALA A 455 22.72 -7.02 7.87
CA ALA A 455 23.62 -8.09 8.31
C ALA A 455 22.93 -9.08 9.26
N PHE A 456 22.11 -8.57 10.19
CA PHE A 456 21.30 -9.40 11.09
C PHE A 456 20.30 -10.25 10.30
N ALA A 457 19.56 -9.67 9.36
CA ALA A 457 18.61 -10.40 8.52
C ALA A 457 19.30 -11.49 7.69
N ALA A 458 20.49 -11.21 7.14
CA ALA A 458 21.30 -12.19 6.42
C ALA A 458 21.72 -13.37 7.30
N GLY A 459 22.15 -13.12 8.54
CA GLY A 459 22.52 -14.16 9.50
C GLY A 459 21.37 -15.10 9.88
N HIS A 460 20.12 -14.62 9.80
CA HIS A 460 18.93 -15.38 10.19
C HIS A 460 18.18 -16.00 8.99
N GLY A 461 18.75 -15.96 7.79
CA GLY A 461 18.07 -16.42 6.57
C GLY A 461 16.80 -15.64 6.23
N ALA A 462 16.62 -14.48 6.88
CA ALA A 462 15.53 -13.54 6.66
C ALA A 462 15.88 -12.49 5.60
N ALA A 463 17.13 -12.47 5.11
CA ALA A 463 17.49 -11.67 3.96
C ALA A 463 16.60 -12.07 2.77
N ARG A 464 15.81 -11.12 2.29
CA ARG A 464 15.39 -11.10 0.89
C ARG A 464 16.66 -11.38 0.07
N PRO A 465 16.59 -12.25 -0.95
CA PRO A 465 17.70 -12.37 -1.87
C PRO A 465 17.99 -10.94 -2.32
N VAL A 466 19.18 -10.43 -1.98
CA VAL A 466 19.64 -9.12 -2.44
C VAL A 466 19.35 -9.15 -3.92
N TRP A 467 18.43 -8.31 -4.37
CA TRP A 467 18.21 -8.12 -5.79
C TRP A 467 19.48 -7.41 -6.23
N ASP A 468 20.49 -8.22 -6.56
CA ASP A 468 21.77 -7.80 -7.11
C ASP A 468 21.45 -6.73 -8.15
N ASP A 469 22.01 -5.53 -8.00
CA ASP A 469 21.62 -4.25 -8.63
C ASP A 469 21.81 -4.23 -10.16
N GLY A 470 21.42 -5.30 -10.86
CA GLY A 470 21.50 -5.37 -12.30
C GLY A 470 22.91 -5.42 -12.84
N LYS A 471 23.87 -6.03 -12.13
CA LYS A 471 24.86 -6.84 -12.85
C LYS A 471 24.33 -8.26 -12.84
N PRO A 472 23.46 -8.66 -13.80
CA PRO A 472 23.17 -10.07 -13.98
C PRO A 472 24.54 -10.75 -14.00
N GLY A 473 24.79 -11.66 -13.05
CA GLY A 473 26.00 -12.47 -13.11
C GLY A 473 26.15 -12.97 -14.55
N PRO A 474 27.36 -13.03 -15.12
CA PRO A 474 27.57 -13.11 -16.58
C PRO A 474 26.81 -14.26 -17.29
N PHE A 475 26.27 -15.19 -16.50
CA PHE A 475 25.50 -16.34 -16.93
C PHE A 475 23.98 -16.24 -16.72
N ALA A 476 23.42 -15.24 -16.05
CA ALA A 476 21.97 -15.14 -15.84
C ALA A 476 21.24 -14.81 -17.15
N ALA A 477 21.74 -13.84 -17.91
CA ALA A 477 21.27 -13.56 -19.27
C ALA A 477 21.50 -14.77 -20.19
N LEU A 478 22.65 -15.43 -20.07
CA LEU A 478 22.96 -16.63 -20.84
C LEU A 478 22.01 -17.80 -20.51
N ARG A 479 21.65 -18.00 -19.24
CA ARG A 479 20.73 -19.04 -18.79
C ARG A 479 19.31 -18.79 -19.32
N THR A 480 18.82 -17.57 -19.20
CA THR A 480 17.50 -17.21 -19.74
C THR A 480 17.49 -17.33 -21.27
N ALA A 481 18.54 -16.84 -21.94
CA ALA A 481 18.70 -17.00 -23.39
C ALA A 481 18.79 -18.48 -23.80
N LEU A 482 19.51 -19.32 -23.04
CA LEU A 482 19.61 -20.75 -23.28
C LEU A 482 18.26 -21.44 -23.10
N VAL A 483 17.50 -21.11 -22.06
CA VAL A 483 16.15 -21.65 -21.86
C VAL A 483 15.24 -21.27 -23.02
N ILE A 484 15.22 -19.99 -23.41
CA ILE A 484 14.44 -19.52 -24.56
C ILE A 484 14.87 -20.25 -25.85
N LEU A 485 16.18 -20.40 -26.07
CA LEU A 485 16.74 -21.02 -27.26
C LEU A 485 16.46 -22.54 -27.32
N VAL A 486 16.58 -23.24 -26.20
CA VAL A 486 16.23 -24.67 -26.09
C VAL A 486 14.73 -24.86 -26.28
N THR A 487 13.89 -24.04 -25.65
CA THR A 487 12.43 -24.10 -25.85
C THR A 487 12.06 -23.83 -27.31
N ALA A 488 12.65 -22.82 -27.95
CA ALA A 488 12.44 -22.53 -29.36
C ALA A 488 12.90 -23.69 -30.26
N ALA A 489 14.07 -24.28 -29.99
CA ALA A 489 14.58 -25.42 -30.75
C ALA A 489 13.66 -26.65 -30.64
N VAL A 490 13.15 -26.94 -29.44
CA VAL A 490 12.18 -28.02 -29.22
C VAL A 490 10.89 -27.77 -29.98
N LEU A 491 10.37 -26.53 -29.97
CA LEU A 491 9.17 -26.17 -30.73
C LEU A 491 9.37 -26.29 -32.25
N ILE A 492 10.51 -25.84 -32.77
CA ILE A 492 10.86 -25.98 -34.20
C ILE A 492 10.98 -27.46 -34.59
N ALA A 493 11.64 -28.27 -33.77
CA ALA A 493 11.78 -29.70 -34.00
C ALA A 493 10.41 -30.41 -34.00
N ALA A 494 9.54 -30.07 -33.04
CA ALA A 494 8.19 -30.60 -32.97
C ALA A 494 7.35 -30.20 -34.19
N ALA A 495 7.41 -28.94 -34.63
CA ALA A 495 6.70 -28.46 -35.82
C ALA A 495 7.22 -29.13 -37.11
N THR A 496 8.53 -29.29 -37.23
CA THR A 496 9.15 -29.96 -38.38
C THR A 496 8.75 -31.43 -38.45
N TRP A 497 8.78 -32.13 -37.31
CA TRP A 497 8.33 -33.51 -37.20
C TRP A 497 6.86 -33.64 -37.57
N LEU A 498 6.00 -32.76 -37.05
CA LEU A 498 4.57 -32.74 -37.36
C LEU A 498 4.32 -32.53 -38.87
N SER A 499 5.10 -31.68 -39.52
CA SER A 499 5.04 -31.46 -40.96
C SER A 499 5.44 -32.71 -41.75
N MET A 500 6.43 -33.47 -41.29
CA MET A 500 6.86 -34.70 -41.94
C MET A 500 5.86 -35.85 -41.76
N THR A 501 5.30 -36.01 -40.56
CA THR A 501 4.37 -37.12 -40.26
C THR A 501 2.98 -36.93 -40.82
N THR A 502 2.54 -35.68 -41.02
CA THR A 502 1.20 -35.39 -41.57
C THR A 502 1.13 -35.51 -43.09
N GLY A 503 2.24 -35.80 -43.78
CA GLY A 503 2.25 -36.04 -45.23
C GLY A 503 1.66 -34.88 -46.03
N SER A 504 1.83 -33.65 -45.55
CA SER A 504 1.34 -32.46 -46.23
C SER A 504 2.09 -32.32 -47.55
N GLN A 505 1.45 -32.76 -48.65
CA GLN A 505 1.98 -32.50 -49.98
C GLN A 505 2.18 -30.99 -50.14
N PRO A 506 3.31 -30.54 -50.70
CA PRO A 506 3.50 -29.12 -50.97
C PRO A 506 2.31 -28.63 -51.81
N PRO A 507 1.75 -27.44 -51.52
CA PRO A 507 0.57 -26.95 -52.20
C PRO A 507 0.81 -27.00 -53.71
N GLY A 508 -0.08 -27.73 -54.41
CA GLY A 508 0.01 -27.89 -55.86
C GLY A 508 0.14 -26.53 -56.54
N ARG A 509 1.01 -26.47 -57.56
CA ARG A 509 1.33 -25.27 -58.34
C ARG A 509 0.10 -24.37 -58.52
N PRO A 510 0.20 -23.06 -58.22
CA PRO A 510 -0.93 -22.14 -58.35
C PRO A 510 -1.46 -22.16 -59.79
N LYS A 511 -2.75 -22.45 -59.96
CA LYS A 511 -3.44 -22.32 -61.25
C LYS A 511 -3.53 -20.84 -61.60
N VAL A 512 -2.83 -20.45 -62.66
CA VAL A 512 -2.92 -19.12 -63.25
C VAL A 512 -4.33 -18.95 -63.85
N LEU A 513 -5.19 -18.18 -63.17
CA LEU A 513 -6.49 -17.75 -63.70
C LEU A 513 -6.23 -16.68 -64.77
N ARG A 514 -6.45 -17.03 -66.05
CA ARG A 514 -6.17 -16.18 -67.22
C ARG A 514 -7.28 -15.22 -67.63
N SER A 515 -8.36 -15.09 -66.87
CA SER A 515 -9.39 -14.08 -67.17
C SER A 515 -10.04 -13.56 -65.90
N ILE A 516 -10.01 -12.23 -65.76
CA ILE A 516 -10.73 -11.46 -64.76
C ILE A 516 -12.15 -11.24 -65.32
N PRO A 517 -13.22 -11.64 -64.62
CA PRO A 517 -14.57 -11.25 -65.01
C PRO A 517 -14.74 -9.74 -64.82
N SER A 518 -15.18 -9.03 -65.86
CA SER A 518 -15.48 -7.60 -65.80
C SER A 518 -16.63 -7.33 -64.82
N ALA A 519 -16.40 -6.45 -63.85
CA ALA A 519 -17.42 -6.03 -62.89
C ALA A 519 -18.50 -5.13 -63.54
N PRO A 520 -19.76 -5.19 -63.10
CA PRO A 520 -20.80 -4.28 -63.54
C PRO A 520 -20.55 -2.85 -63.03
N VAL A 521 -20.76 -1.88 -63.93
CA VAL A 521 -20.61 -0.44 -63.68
C VAL A 521 -21.69 0.03 -62.69
N ALA A 522 -21.26 0.66 -61.59
CA ALA A 522 -22.13 1.24 -60.57
C ALA A 522 -22.76 2.58 -61.05
N PRO A 523 -24.02 2.88 -60.69
CA PRO A 523 -24.65 4.16 -61.04
C PRO A 523 -24.10 5.32 -60.21
N ALA A 524 -24.02 6.50 -60.86
CA ALA A 524 -23.46 7.73 -60.31
C ALA A 524 -24.25 8.26 -59.09
N ARG A 525 -23.53 8.65 -58.04
CA ARG A 525 -24.09 9.35 -56.86
C ARG A 525 -24.52 10.79 -57.21
N PRO A 526 -25.68 11.27 -56.72
CA PRO A 526 -26.07 12.67 -56.85
C PRO A 526 -25.21 13.58 -55.95
N LYS A 527 -24.87 14.76 -56.47
CA LYS A 527 -24.14 15.83 -55.77
C LYS A 527 -25.02 16.41 -54.66
N VAL A 528 -24.56 16.30 -53.41
CA VAL A 528 -25.13 17.03 -52.27
C VAL A 528 -24.58 18.47 -52.32
N GLN A 529 -25.48 19.45 -52.42
CA GLN A 529 -25.16 20.88 -52.30
C GLN A 529 -24.83 21.20 -50.85
N ALA A 530 -23.72 21.92 -50.62
CA ALA A 530 -23.31 22.38 -49.31
C ALA A 530 -24.14 23.60 -48.89
N GLU A 531 -24.76 23.54 -47.72
CA GLU A 531 -25.38 24.70 -47.06
C GLU A 531 -24.29 25.63 -46.47
N PRO A 532 -24.49 26.96 -46.52
CA PRO A 532 -23.54 27.92 -45.99
C PRO A 532 -23.66 28.05 -44.47
N ILE A 533 -22.49 28.10 -43.83
CA ILE A 533 -22.26 28.31 -42.40
C ILE A 533 -22.87 29.66 -41.97
N ARG A 534 -23.75 29.65 -40.98
CA ARG A 534 -24.28 30.87 -40.33
C ARG A 534 -23.31 31.36 -39.24
N ASP A 535 -23.03 32.65 -39.31
CA ASP A 535 -22.18 33.45 -38.42
C ASP A 535 -22.90 33.73 -37.08
N PRO A 536 -22.29 33.52 -35.90
CA PRO A 536 -22.92 33.77 -34.62
C PRO A 536 -22.55 35.18 -34.11
N GLY A 537 -23.36 36.17 -34.44
CA GLY A 537 -23.15 37.52 -33.91
C GLY A 537 -24.26 38.51 -34.25
N GLU A 538 -25.39 38.47 -33.53
CA GLU A 538 -26.19 39.68 -33.32
C GLU A 538 -27.09 39.56 -32.07
N PRO A 539 -27.12 40.57 -31.18
CA PRO A 539 -27.92 40.57 -29.96
C PRO A 539 -29.37 41.00 -30.24
N GLY A 540 -30.33 40.15 -29.86
CA GLY A 540 -31.75 40.45 -29.98
C GLY A 540 -32.24 41.45 -28.93
N ALA A 541 -32.69 42.61 -29.41
CA ALA A 541 -33.51 43.56 -28.66
C ALA A 541 -35.00 43.32 -28.93
N THR A 542 -35.78 43.35 -27.84
CA THR A 542 -37.19 43.76 -27.70
C THR A 542 -38.27 43.13 -28.60
N ARG A 543 -39.19 42.40 -27.96
CA ARG A 543 -40.59 42.84 -27.85
C ARG A 543 -41.22 42.37 -26.56
#